data_AF-A0A8I6Y5R3-F1
#
_entry.id   AF-A0A8I6Y5R3-F1
#
_cell.length_a   1.000
_cell.length_b   1.000
_cell.length_c   1.000
_cell.angle_alpha   90.00
_cell.angle_beta   90.00
_cell.angle_gamma   90.00
#
_symmetry.space_group_name_H-M   'P 1'
#
loop_
_entity.id
_entity.type
_entity.pdbx_description
1 polymer ?
#
loop_
_entity_poly.entity_id
_entity_poly.type
_entity_poly.pdbx_seq_one_letter_code
_entity_poly.pdbx_strand_id
1 'polypeptide(L)'
;MPTRFGEVLAHGKTKLDVVYTNESREMPYFLEQLKERWLYAAMDHEKFLGLDLEYMADQRGVAVIQLCFAHHVLIFQWTSSDKHCLELMDFLRSSITFATVDITNDKLKMRTSMAHMAVGLIDEEYGDMKTNFPKSQHKLWEKAPLDRINIEYAAKYAYVSYELYRKIRVVNYGQRHLE
;
A
#
# COMPACT_ATOMS: atom_id res chain seq x y z
N MET A 1 -1.87 -1.67 22.43
CA MET A 1 -1.99 -2.81 21.51
C MET A 1 -2.52 -2.22 20.24
N PRO A 2 -1.85 -2.48 19.12
CA PRO A 2 -2.23 -1.86 17.88
C PRO A 2 -3.62 -2.30 17.45
N THR A 3 -4.34 -1.40 16.76
CA THR A 3 -5.66 -1.72 16.24
C THR A 3 -5.46 -2.60 15.00
N ARG A 4 -5.42 -3.93 15.19
CA ARG A 4 -5.55 -4.85 14.07
C ARG A 4 -6.94 -4.62 13.48
N PHE A 5 -6.99 -4.07 12.27
CA PHE A 5 -8.26 -3.69 11.66
C PHE A 5 -9.02 -4.90 11.10
N GLY A 6 -8.34 -6.05 11.04
CA GLY A 6 -8.90 -7.35 10.66
C GLY A 6 -8.58 -7.72 9.21
N GLU A 7 -9.34 -8.69 8.69
CA GLU A 7 -9.20 -9.14 7.30
C GLU A 7 -9.93 -8.18 6.35
N VAL A 8 -9.21 -7.67 5.34
CA VAL A 8 -9.80 -6.93 4.21
C VAL A 8 -9.77 -7.81 2.96
N LEU A 9 -10.86 -7.89 2.22
CA LEU A 9 -10.89 -8.61 0.94
C LEU A 9 -10.46 -7.67 -0.19
N ALA A 10 -9.36 -7.99 -0.89
CA ALA A 10 -8.83 -7.13 -1.95
C ALA A 10 -9.76 -7.05 -3.17
N HIS A 11 -10.09 -8.22 -3.74
CA HIS A 11 -11.00 -8.42 -4.89
C HIS A 11 -11.92 -9.63 -4.65
N GLY A 12 -12.56 -9.67 -3.47
CA GLY A 12 -13.45 -10.76 -3.04
C GLY A 12 -12.80 -12.13 -2.76
N LYS A 13 -11.54 -12.34 -3.18
CA LYS A 13 -10.84 -13.64 -3.12
C LYS A 13 -9.61 -13.61 -2.22
N THR A 14 -8.79 -12.56 -2.30
CA THR A 14 -7.57 -12.43 -1.49
C THR A 14 -7.87 -11.72 -0.18
N LYS A 15 -7.58 -12.41 0.93
CA LYS A 15 -7.62 -11.84 2.28
C LYS A 15 -6.31 -11.13 2.60
N LEU A 16 -6.42 -9.87 3.00
CA LEU A 16 -5.32 -9.03 3.47
C LEU A 16 -5.36 -8.96 4.99
N ASP A 17 -4.22 -9.17 5.64
CA ASP A 17 -4.03 -8.93 7.07
C ASP A 17 -3.66 -7.46 7.25
N VAL A 18 -4.62 -6.66 7.73
CA VAL A 18 -4.49 -5.20 7.79
C VAL A 18 -4.25 -4.73 9.21
N VAL A 19 -3.16 -3.99 9.36
CA VAL A 19 -2.79 -3.24 10.56
C VAL A 19 -3.02 -1.76 10.28
N TYR A 20 -3.80 -1.12 11.14
CA TYR A 20 -3.94 0.33 11.17
C TYR A 20 -3.40 0.87 12.50
N THR A 21 -2.56 1.90 12.42
CA THR A 21 -2.13 2.62 13.61
C THR A 21 -1.86 4.09 13.31
N ASN A 22 -2.12 4.94 14.30
CA ASN A 22 -1.68 6.33 14.36
C ASN A 22 -0.70 6.54 15.53
N GLU A 23 -0.18 5.47 16.12
CA GLU A 23 0.68 5.47 17.29
C GLU A 23 2.12 5.16 16.87
N SER A 24 2.98 6.18 16.78
CA SER A 24 4.37 6.02 16.34
C SER A 24 5.16 4.99 17.16
N ARG A 25 4.86 4.87 18.46
CA ARG A 25 5.48 3.86 19.37
C ARG A 25 5.22 2.40 18.96
N GLU A 26 4.18 2.14 18.18
CA GLU A 26 3.87 0.80 17.68
C GLU A 26 4.63 0.48 16.39
N MET A 27 5.19 1.51 15.74
CA MET A 27 5.83 1.33 14.45
C MET A 27 7.08 0.45 14.45
N PRO A 28 8.01 0.56 15.42
CA PRO A 28 9.18 -0.30 15.46
C PRO A 28 8.81 -1.79 15.43
N TYR A 29 7.80 -2.17 16.21
CA TYR A 29 7.29 -3.54 16.25
C TYR A 29 6.83 -4.00 14.88
N PHE A 30 5.99 -3.22 14.19
CA PHE A 30 5.45 -3.61 12.89
C PHE A 30 6.47 -3.66 11.76
N LEU A 31 7.39 -2.70 11.75
CA LEU A 31 8.46 -2.67 10.76
C LEU A 31 9.43 -3.84 10.96
N GLU A 32 9.68 -4.23 12.20
CA GLU A 32 10.43 -5.44 12.54
C GLU A 32 9.69 -6.70 12.07
N GLN A 33 8.38 -6.82 12.35
CA GLN A 33 7.59 -7.95 11.85
C GLN A 33 7.69 -8.06 10.32
N LEU A 34 7.54 -6.93 9.64
CA LEU A 34 7.59 -6.86 8.18
C LEU A 34 8.97 -7.23 7.62
N LYS A 35 10.05 -6.76 8.25
CA LYS A 35 11.43 -7.10 7.86
C LYS A 35 11.78 -8.54 8.16
N GLU A 36 11.74 -8.93 9.43
CA GLU A 36 12.32 -10.17 9.92
C GLU A 36 11.46 -11.38 9.55
N ARG A 37 10.13 -11.27 9.65
CA ARG A 37 9.26 -12.42 9.39
C ARG A 37 8.97 -12.62 7.90
N TRP A 38 8.90 -11.54 7.13
CA TRP A 38 8.38 -11.62 5.77
C TRP A 38 9.44 -11.26 4.73
N LEU A 39 10.04 -10.07 4.82
CA LEU A 39 10.92 -9.59 3.77
C LEU A 39 12.24 -10.37 3.68
N TYR A 40 12.90 -10.67 4.80
CA TYR A 40 14.18 -11.38 4.78
C TYR A 40 14.05 -12.87 4.43
N ALA A 41 12.89 -13.46 4.71
CA ALA A 41 12.57 -14.83 4.31
C ALA A 41 12.17 -14.96 2.83
N ALA A 42 11.89 -13.84 2.14
CA ALA A 42 11.45 -13.83 0.74
C ALA A 42 12.59 -14.16 -0.23
N MET A 43 12.25 -14.65 -1.42
CA MET A 43 13.21 -14.76 -2.52
C MET A 43 13.72 -13.38 -2.92
N ASP A 44 14.97 -13.28 -3.39
CA ASP A 44 15.60 -11.99 -3.69
C ASP A 44 14.79 -11.12 -4.68
N HIS A 45 14.10 -11.75 -5.63
CA HIS A 45 13.28 -11.03 -6.60
C HIS A 45 11.93 -10.54 -6.03
N GLU A 46 11.57 -10.97 -4.82
CA GLU A 46 10.37 -10.58 -4.08
C GLU A 46 10.67 -9.65 -2.88
N LYS A 47 11.95 -9.32 -2.64
CA LYS A 47 12.39 -8.40 -1.58
C LYS A 47 12.10 -6.92 -1.91
N PHE A 48 10.82 -6.59 -2.02
CA PHE A 48 10.32 -5.24 -2.19
C PHE A 48 8.98 -5.06 -1.47
N LEU A 49 8.54 -3.81 -1.33
CA LEU A 49 7.27 -3.46 -0.70
C LEU A 49 6.40 -2.66 -1.65
N GLY A 50 5.10 -2.91 -1.65
CA GLY A 50 4.14 -1.94 -2.18
C GLY A 50 4.13 -0.72 -1.26
N LEU A 51 4.20 0.47 -1.84
CA LEU A 51 4.07 1.74 -1.16
C LEU A 51 2.96 2.55 -1.84
N ASP A 52 2.08 3.11 -1.03
CA ASP A 52 1.12 4.12 -1.45
C ASP A 52 1.11 5.27 -0.44
N LEU A 53 0.62 6.43 -0.87
CA LEU A 53 0.53 7.63 -0.04
C LEU A 53 -0.80 8.33 -0.28
N GLU A 54 -1.45 8.75 0.79
CA GLU A 54 -2.61 9.64 0.73
C GLU A 54 -2.27 10.99 1.35
N TYR A 55 -2.76 12.05 0.74
CA TYR A 55 -2.37 13.43 1.07
C TYR A 55 -3.46 14.16 1.86
N MET A 56 -3.04 15.20 2.58
CA MET A 56 -3.93 16.16 3.22
C MET A 56 -4.88 16.80 2.21
N ALA A 57 -6.03 17.27 2.67
CA ALA A 57 -7.02 17.91 1.80
C ALA A 57 -6.46 19.13 1.07
N ASP A 58 -5.49 19.83 1.67
CA ASP A 58 -4.79 20.98 1.11
C ASP A 58 -3.53 20.64 0.30
N GLN A 59 -3.20 19.35 0.17
CA GLN A 59 -2.04 18.82 -0.56
C GLN A 59 -0.67 19.26 -0.05
N ARG A 60 -0.56 19.86 1.15
CA ARG A 60 0.72 20.35 1.68
C ARG A 60 1.58 19.25 2.32
N GLY A 61 1.03 18.06 2.53
CA GLY A 61 1.76 16.96 3.15
C GLY A 61 1.03 15.62 3.04
N VAL A 62 1.75 14.56 3.45
CA VAL A 62 1.23 13.20 3.54
C VAL A 62 0.35 13.08 4.78
N ALA A 63 -0.82 12.47 4.61
CA ALA A 63 -1.76 12.14 5.66
C ALA A 63 -1.68 10.67 6.09
N VAL A 64 -1.52 9.76 5.13
CA VAL A 64 -1.44 8.32 5.39
C VAL A 64 -0.33 7.71 4.54
N ILE A 65 0.41 6.77 5.13
CA ILE A 65 1.43 5.96 4.48
C ILE A 65 0.98 4.51 4.53
N GLN A 66 1.00 3.82 3.40
CA GLN A 66 0.66 2.41 3.31
C GLN A 66 1.86 1.59 2.85
N LEU A 67 2.15 0.50 3.56
CA LEU A 67 3.18 -0.47 3.19
C LEU A 67 2.54 -1.85 3.01
N CYS A 68 2.82 -2.51 1.90
CA CYS A 68 2.32 -3.84 1.61
C CYS A 68 3.45 -4.82 1.30
N PHE A 69 3.43 -5.97 1.97
CA PHE A 69 4.22 -7.14 1.59
C PHE A 69 3.31 -8.35 1.46
N ALA A 70 3.25 -8.94 0.26
CA ALA A 70 2.35 -10.06 -0.02
C ALA A 70 0.90 -9.71 0.37
N HIS A 71 0.37 -10.32 1.42
CA HIS A 71 -0.99 -10.07 1.92
C HIS A 71 -1.01 -9.26 3.23
N HIS A 72 0.14 -8.82 3.73
CA HIS A 72 0.24 -8.02 4.95
C HIS A 72 0.31 -6.54 4.61
N VAL A 73 -0.64 -5.77 5.13
CA VAL A 73 -0.72 -4.33 4.87
C VAL A 73 -0.66 -3.55 6.18
N LEU A 74 0.26 -2.61 6.22
CA LEU A 74 0.44 -1.66 7.31
C LEU A 74 -0.01 -0.29 6.84
N ILE A 75 -0.93 0.33 7.56
CA ILE A 75 -1.47 1.66 7.30
C ILE A 75 -1.12 2.55 8.49
N PHE A 76 -0.30 3.56 8.25
CA PHE A 76 0.11 4.53 9.25
C PHE A 76 -0.51 5.90 8.98
N GLN A 77 -1.34 6.40 9.89
CA GLN A 77 -1.92 7.74 9.77
C GLN A 77 -0.97 8.80 10.34
N TRP A 78 -0.08 9.28 9.47
CA TRP A 78 0.96 10.26 9.77
C TRP A 78 0.43 11.58 10.36
N THR A 79 -0.70 12.08 9.89
CA THR A 79 -1.27 13.36 10.39
C THR A 79 -1.77 13.30 11.82
N SER A 80 -2.18 12.12 12.27
CA SER A 80 -2.72 11.90 13.61
C SER A 80 -1.68 11.33 14.58
N SER A 81 -0.44 11.08 14.15
CA SER A 81 0.63 10.57 15.00
C SER A 81 1.44 11.71 15.61
N ASP A 82 2.31 11.38 16.58
CA ASP A 82 3.45 12.27 16.81
C ASP A 82 4.25 12.39 15.50
N LYS A 83 4.66 13.59 15.14
CA LYS A 83 5.34 13.85 13.85
C LYS A 83 6.81 13.38 13.86
N HIS A 84 7.16 12.48 14.79
CA HIS A 84 8.52 12.05 15.10
C HIS A 84 8.67 10.52 15.05
N CYS A 85 8.08 9.86 14.04
CA CYS A 85 8.36 8.44 13.79
C CYS A 85 9.68 8.29 12.99
N LEU A 86 10.82 8.38 13.68
CA LEU A 86 12.14 8.27 13.06
C LEU A 86 12.35 6.89 12.43
N GLU A 87 11.86 5.84 13.07
CA GLU A 87 12.01 4.45 12.63
C GLU A 87 11.32 4.21 11.29
N LEU A 88 10.12 4.78 11.08
CA LEU A 88 9.45 4.72 9.78
C LEU A 88 10.24 5.50 8.73
N MET A 89 10.77 6.67 9.07
CA MET A 89 11.54 7.46 8.12
C MET A 89 12.87 6.78 7.74
N ASP A 90 13.55 6.16 8.69
CA ASP A 90 14.78 5.40 8.44
C ASP A 90 14.49 4.12 7.65
N PHE A 91 13.35 3.49 7.90
CA PHE A 91 12.87 2.38 7.11
C PHE A 91 12.62 2.78 5.64
N LEU A 92 11.93 3.90 5.41
CA LEU A 92 11.67 4.42 4.06
C LEU A 92 12.96 4.86 3.33
N ARG A 93 14.01 5.25 4.08
CA ARG A 93 15.34 5.58 3.53
C ARG A 93 16.29 4.39 3.42
N SER A 94 15.86 3.19 3.81
CA SER A 94 16.70 1.99 3.72
C SER A 94 16.92 1.56 2.26
N SER A 95 17.77 0.54 2.05
CA SER A 95 18.02 -0.03 0.73
C SER A 95 16.87 -0.89 0.19
N ILE A 96 15.76 -1.01 0.91
CA ILE A 96 14.59 -1.78 0.48
C ILE A 96 13.96 -1.09 -0.74
N THR A 97 13.58 -1.89 -1.74
CA THR A 97 12.86 -1.38 -2.90
C THR A 97 11.39 -1.16 -2.57
N PHE A 98 10.86 0.02 -2.93
CA PHE A 98 9.44 0.35 -2.79
C PHE A 98 8.81 0.49 -4.17
N ALA A 99 7.83 -0.37 -4.47
CA ALA A 99 6.99 -0.32 -5.64
C ALA A 99 5.82 0.63 -5.38
N THR A 100 5.77 1.74 -6.10
CA THR A 100 4.67 2.69 -6.04
C THR A 100 3.86 2.63 -7.33
N VAL A 101 2.57 2.90 -7.23
CA VAL A 101 1.72 3.14 -8.39
C VAL A 101 0.99 4.45 -8.12
N ASP A 102 1.46 5.55 -8.71
CA ASP A 102 0.70 6.80 -8.64
C ASP A 102 -0.50 6.69 -9.59
N ILE A 103 -1.62 6.21 -9.07
CA ILE A 103 -2.87 6.22 -9.83
C ILE A 103 -3.53 7.60 -9.74
N THR A 104 -3.15 8.47 -8.80
CA THR A 104 -3.90 9.70 -8.47
C THR A 104 -3.65 10.83 -9.47
N ASN A 105 -2.47 10.87 -10.09
CA ASN A 105 -2.05 12.03 -10.89
C ASN A 105 -1.96 11.83 -12.41
N ASP A 106 -2.57 10.77 -12.95
CA ASP A 106 -2.59 10.54 -14.39
C ASP A 106 -3.49 11.56 -15.13
N LYS A 107 -2.97 12.75 -15.42
CA LYS A 107 -3.64 13.75 -16.28
C LYS A 107 -3.32 13.59 -17.77
N LEU A 108 -2.49 12.62 -18.18
CA LEU A 108 -2.18 12.35 -19.58
C LEU A 108 -2.12 10.85 -19.86
N LYS A 109 -3.15 10.29 -20.50
CA LYS A 109 -3.21 8.94 -21.14
C LYS A 109 -2.87 7.70 -20.30
N MET A 110 -2.44 7.84 -19.05
CA MET A 110 -1.88 6.76 -18.24
C MET A 110 -2.88 6.18 -17.20
N ARG A 111 -4.02 6.87 -16.96
CA ARG A 111 -5.18 6.33 -16.18
C ARG A 111 -5.64 4.98 -16.73
N THR A 112 -5.48 4.84 -18.05
CA THR A 112 -5.88 3.69 -18.85
C THR A 112 -4.81 2.61 -18.89
N SER A 113 -3.60 2.78 -18.34
CA SER A 113 -2.58 1.72 -18.37
C SER A 113 -2.55 0.91 -17.08
N MET A 114 -2.64 1.53 -15.89
CA MET A 114 -2.42 0.80 -14.63
C MET A 114 -3.66 0.15 -14.03
N ALA A 115 -4.81 0.83 -14.06
CA ALA A 115 -6.09 0.16 -13.76
C ALA A 115 -6.36 -0.95 -14.79
N HIS A 116 -6.04 -0.75 -16.07
CA HIS A 116 -6.17 -1.80 -17.09
C HIS A 116 -5.16 -2.93 -16.88
N MET A 117 -3.91 -2.63 -16.48
CA MET A 117 -2.95 -3.68 -16.13
C MET A 117 -3.39 -4.42 -14.86
N ALA A 118 -3.95 -3.76 -13.85
CA ALA A 118 -4.50 -4.43 -12.68
C ALA A 118 -5.69 -5.34 -13.06
N VAL A 119 -6.56 -4.89 -13.95
CA VAL A 119 -7.65 -5.70 -14.54
C VAL A 119 -7.08 -6.93 -15.27
N GLY A 120 -6.08 -6.75 -16.13
CA GLY A 120 -5.53 -7.84 -16.95
C GLY A 120 -4.58 -8.78 -16.20
N LEU A 121 -3.86 -8.29 -15.19
CA LEU A 121 -2.83 -9.05 -14.48
C LEU A 121 -3.30 -9.56 -13.11
N ILE A 122 -4.24 -8.87 -12.45
CA ILE A 122 -4.68 -9.21 -11.10
C ILE A 122 -6.12 -9.71 -11.10
N ASP A 123 -7.10 -8.81 -11.25
CA ASP A 123 -8.54 -9.13 -11.25
C ASP A 123 -9.36 -7.97 -11.83
N GLU A 124 -10.49 -8.27 -12.49
CA GLU A 124 -11.35 -7.29 -13.15
C GLU A 124 -11.99 -6.28 -12.18
N GLU A 125 -12.16 -6.64 -10.90
CA GLU A 125 -12.75 -5.76 -9.87
C GLU A 125 -11.96 -4.43 -9.71
N TYR A 126 -10.67 -4.42 -10.07
CA TYR A 126 -9.84 -3.21 -10.00
C TYR A 126 -10.19 -2.14 -11.05
N GLY A 127 -10.99 -2.47 -12.07
CA GLY A 127 -11.47 -1.51 -13.06
C GLY A 127 -12.33 -0.40 -12.45
N ASP A 128 -13.12 -0.75 -11.44
CA ASP A 128 -14.10 0.15 -10.79
C ASP A 128 -13.69 0.58 -9.38
N MET A 129 -12.49 0.22 -8.91
CA MET A 129 -12.07 0.50 -7.53
C MET A 129 -12.07 2.00 -7.20
N LYS A 130 -11.83 2.86 -8.18
CA LYS A 130 -11.90 4.33 -8.03
C LYS A 130 -13.31 4.88 -8.02
N THR A 131 -14.19 4.34 -8.85
CA THR A 131 -15.57 4.81 -8.95
C THR A 131 -16.36 4.42 -7.71
N ASN A 132 -15.98 3.31 -7.07
CA ASN A 132 -16.59 2.81 -5.84
C ASN A 132 -16.17 3.55 -4.56
N PHE A 133 -15.10 4.36 -4.59
CA PHE A 133 -14.69 5.16 -3.44
C PHE A 133 -15.31 6.56 -3.49
N PRO A 134 -16.07 6.99 -2.45
CA PRO A 134 -16.76 8.28 -2.49
C PRO A 134 -15.77 9.45 -2.61
N LYS A 135 -16.02 10.36 -3.55
CA LYS A 135 -15.17 11.55 -3.76
C LYS A 135 -15.01 12.42 -2.51
N SER A 136 -16.03 12.47 -1.66
CA SER A 136 -15.97 13.16 -0.37
C SER A 136 -14.92 12.55 0.56
N GLN A 137 -14.68 11.25 0.46
CA GLN A 137 -13.82 10.51 1.36
C GLN A 137 -12.33 10.77 1.10
N HIS A 138 -11.95 11.18 -0.12
CA HIS A 138 -10.60 11.68 -0.42
C HIS A 138 -10.22 12.94 0.37
N LYS A 139 -11.19 13.65 0.96
CA LYS A 139 -10.94 14.82 1.81
C LYS A 139 -10.81 14.48 3.30
N LEU A 140 -10.95 13.21 3.67
CA LEU A 140 -11.08 12.77 5.06
C LEU A 140 -9.88 11.93 5.54
N TRP A 141 -8.75 11.95 4.82
CA TRP A 141 -7.52 11.27 5.25
C TRP A 141 -6.92 11.81 6.56
N GLU A 142 -7.28 13.05 6.93
CA GLU A 142 -6.89 13.69 8.18
C GLU A 142 -7.86 13.40 9.34
N LYS A 143 -9.01 12.77 9.06
CA LYS A 143 -9.97 12.38 10.10
C LYS A 143 -9.37 11.24 10.94
N ALA A 144 -9.30 11.44 12.25
CA ALA A 144 -8.76 10.45 13.19
C ALA A 144 -9.85 9.96 14.16
N PRO A 145 -10.05 8.63 14.31
CA PRO A 145 -9.45 7.57 13.49
C PRO A 145 -9.98 7.61 12.05
N LEU A 146 -9.26 6.95 11.13
CA LEU A 146 -9.73 6.78 9.75
C LEU A 146 -11.06 6.00 9.72
N ASP A 147 -11.93 6.36 8.79
CA ASP A 147 -13.13 5.57 8.54
C ASP A 147 -12.76 4.20 7.96
N ARG A 148 -13.58 3.19 8.27
CA ARG A 148 -13.40 1.82 7.77
C ARG A 148 -13.20 1.75 6.26
N ILE A 149 -13.99 2.52 5.51
CA ILE A 149 -13.91 2.58 4.04
C ILE A 149 -12.54 3.14 3.56
N ASN A 150 -11.92 4.07 4.29
CA ASN A 150 -10.58 4.57 3.97
C ASN A 150 -9.52 3.50 4.21
N ILE A 151 -9.64 2.76 5.31
CA ILE A 151 -8.69 1.71 5.65
C ILE A 151 -8.78 0.57 4.63
N GLU A 152 -9.99 0.15 4.26
CA GLU A 152 -10.20 -0.87 3.22
C GLU A 152 -9.67 -0.39 1.85
N TYR A 153 -9.95 0.85 1.47
CA TYR A 153 -9.44 1.44 0.23
C TYR A 153 -7.90 1.50 0.23
N ALA A 154 -7.30 2.07 1.27
CA ALA A 154 -5.85 2.17 1.44
C ALA A 154 -5.17 0.79 1.40
N ALA A 155 -5.78 -0.21 2.02
CA ALA A 155 -5.26 -1.58 2.02
C ALA A 155 -5.23 -2.18 0.60
N LYS A 156 -6.31 -2.00 -0.15
CA LYS A 156 -6.42 -2.45 -1.53
C LYS A 156 -5.40 -1.78 -2.45
N TYR A 157 -5.20 -0.47 -2.31
CA TYR A 157 -4.22 0.28 -3.13
C TYR A 157 -2.80 -0.18 -2.90
N ALA A 158 -2.39 -0.33 -1.64
CA ALA A 158 -1.06 -0.83 -1.32
C ALA A 158 -0.83 -2.26 -1.85
N TYR A 159 -1.86 -3.12 -1.77
CA TYR A 159 -1.82 -4.46 -2.34
C TYR A 159 -1.69 -4.45 -3.86
N VAL A 160 -2.47 -3.61 -4.57
CA VAL A 160 -2.35 -3.47 -6.03
C VAL A 160 -0.94 -3.03 -6.42
N SER A 161 -0.35 -2.06 -5.70
CA SER A 161 1.02 -1.60 -5.95
C SER A 161 2.04 -2.73 -5.82
N TYR A 162 1.92 -3.56 -4.77
CA TYR A 162 2.77 -4.73 -4.58
C TYR A 162 2.56 -5.80 -5.67
N GLU A 163 1.30 -6.20 -5.88
CA GLU A 163 0.92 -7.34 -6.71
C GLU A 163 1.23 -7.11 -8.20
N LEU A 164 0.92 -5.91 -8.67
CA LEU A 164 1.19 -5.49 -10.04
C LEU A 164 2.69 -5.50 -10.33
N TYR A 165 3.49 -4.89 -9.45
CA TYR A 165 4.94 -4.87 -9.59
C TYR A 165 5.54 -6.28 -9.55
N ARG A 166 5.04 -7.15 -8.64
CA ARG A 166 5.46 -8.56 -8.59
C ARG A 166 5.23 -9.26 -9.92
N LYS A 167 4.03 -9.17 -10.49
CA LYS A 167 3.67 -9.85 -11.73
C LYS A 167 4.50 -9.36 -12.91
N ILE A 168 4.70 -8.05 -13.02
CA ILE A 168 5.58 -7.46 -14.06
C ILE A 168 7.02 -7.97 -13.89
N ARG A 169 7.52 -8.02 -12.66
CA ARG A 169 8.87 -8.53 -12.37
C ARG A 169 9.04 -10.01 -12.70
N VAL A 170 8.06 -10.85 -12.39
CA VAL A 170 8.09 -12.29 -12.70
C VAL A 170 8.15 -12.51 -14.21
N VAL A 171 7.34 -11.78 -14.99
CA VAL A 171 7.40 -11.84 -16.46
C VAL A 171 8.79 -11.46 -16.96
N ASN A 172 9.35 -10.35 -16.48
CA ASN A 172 10.68 -9.89 -16.87
C ASN A 172 11.81 -10.82 -16.40
N TYR A 173 11.61 -11.57 -15.31
CA TYR A 173 12.56 -12.56 -14.83
C TYR A 173 12.52 -13.80 -15.73
N GLY A 174 11.33 -14.33 -16.02
CA GLY A 174 11.16 -15.48 -16.91
C GLY A 174 11.76 -15.26 -18.30
N GLN A 175 11.58 -14.08 -18.88
CA GLN A 175 12.17 -13.73 -20.18
C GLN A 175 13.71 -13.74 -20.16
N ARG A 176 14.33 -13.24 -19.09
CA ARG A 176 15.80 -13.17 -18.96
C ARG A 176 16.51 -14.51 -18.74
N HIS A 177 15.75 -15.58 -18.44
CA HIS A 177 16.30 -16.93 -18.19
C HIS A 177 15.88 -17.93 -19.28
N LEU A 178 15.24 -17.44 -20.36
CA LEU A 178 14.94 -18.19 -21.58
C LEU A 178 15.89 -17.81 -22.75
N GLU A 179 16.77 -16.83 -22.55
CA GLU A 179 17.91 -16.48 -23.42
C GLU A 179 19.20 -17.10 -22.88
#